data_AF-A0A5B9D2J2-F1
#
_entry.id   AF-A0A5B9D2J2-F1
#
_cell.length_a   1.000
_cell.length_b   1.000
_cell.length_c   1.000
_cell.angle_alpha   90.00
_cell.angle_beta   90.00
_cell.angle_gamma   90.00
#
_symmetry.space_group_name_H-M   'P 1'
#
loop_
_entity.id
_entity.type
_entity.pdbx_description
1 polymer ?
#
loop_
_entity_poly.entity_id
_entity_poly.type
_entity_poly.pdbx_seq_one_letter_code
_entity_poly.pdbx_strand_id
1 'polypeptide(L)'
;MNKVLITTLLLCTGLIAAGCEKTYSVAEFKKDKKLMEEWDAKCGFAGTSKNCENMRLAFLELEKEYKAQAEERARKDDEKFQKMIRDSKAKMKADLEKMEAENQKFRAEQEAKRRAEEERRAKERAAEEKQNNN
;
A
#
# COMPACT_ATOMS: atom_id res chain seq x y z
N MET A 1 13.75 62.21 -46.44
CA MET A 1 14.01 61.70 -45.08
C MET A 1 12.89 60.79 -44.53
N ASN A 2 12.07 60.13 -45.36
CA ASN A 2 10.96 59.27 -44.87
C ASN A 2 11.28 57.77 -44.84
N LYS A 3 12.31 57.32 -45.56
CA LYS A 3 12.63 55.88 -45.70
C LYS A 3 13.20 55.28 -44.41
N VAL A 4 13.99 56.05 -43.67
CA VAL A 4 14.63 55.62 -42.41
C VAL A 4 13.59 55.42 -41.29
N LEU A 5 12.57 56.27 -41.24
CA LEU A 5 11.49 56.19 -40.24
C LEU A 5 10.60 54.96 -40.45
N ILE A 6 10.31 54.61 -41.70
CA ILE A 6 9.50 53.42 -42.03
C ILE A 6 10.25 52.14 -41.65
N THR A 7 11.56 52.08 -41.89
CA THR A 7 12.37 50.92 -41.51
C THR A 7 12.54 50.79 -40.00
N THR A 8 12.63 51.91 -39.26
CA THR A 8 12.68 51.86 -37.79
C THR A 8 11.34 51.44 -37.19
N LEU A 9 10.22 51.93 -37.73
CA LEU A 9 8.89 51.47 -37.29
C LEU A 9 8.71 49.96 -37.50
N LEU A 10 9.07 49.43 -38.67
CA LEU A 10 8.94 48.00 -38.98
C LEU A 10 9.84 47.12 -38.10
N LEU A 11 11.05 47.58 -37.78
CA LEU A 11 11.95 46.90 -36.84
C LEU A 11 11.40 46.91 -35.41
N CYS A 12 10.78 48.01 -34.97
CA CYS A 12 10.14 48.09 -33.65
C CYS A 12 8.94 47.13 -33.54
N THR A 13 8.11 47.02 -34.58
CA THR A 13 6.98 46.08 -34.57
C THR A 13 7.44 44.61 -34.60
N GLY A 14 8.54 44.32 -35.30
CA GLY A 14 9.16 42.98 -35.30
C GLY A 14 9.85 42.60 -33.98
N LEU A 15 10.46 43.57 -33.28
CA LEU A 15 11.07 43.38 -31.96
C LEU A 15 10.04 43.10 -30.86
N ILE A 16 8.84 43.69 -30.94
CA ILE A 16 7.74 43.42 -29.99
C ILE A 16 7.25 41.97 -30.09
N ALA A 17 7.26 41.38 -31.30
CA ALA A 17 6.89 39.98 -31.50
C ALA A 17 7.92 38.98 -30.93
N ALA A 18 9.20 39.36 -30.87
CA ALA A 18 10.27 38.53 -30.31
C ALA A 18 10.36 38.55 -28.77
N GLY A 19 9.59 39.43 -28.10
CA GLY A 19 9.51 39.54 -26.64
C GLY A 19 8.27 38.91 -26.01
N CYS A 20 7.33 38.39 -26.80
CA CYS A 20 6.16 37.68 -26.27
C CYS A 20 6.55 36.23 -25.95
N GLU A 21 7.10 36.00 -24.76
CA GLU A 21 7.24 34.64 -24.23
C GLU A 21 5.87 33.95 -24.25
N LYS A 22 5.80 32.78 -24.87
CA LYS A 22 4.58 31.97 -24.92
C LYS A 22 4.07 31.78 -23.48
N THR A 23 2.80 32.11 -23.25
CA THR A 23 2.15 31.76 -21.98
C THR A 23 1.73 30.29 -22.05
N TYR A 24 2.37 29.45 -21.26
CA TYR A 24 2.07 28.03 -21.12
C TYR A 24 0.94 27.83 -20.11
N SER A 25 0.01 26.94 -20.42
CA SER A 25 -1.06 26.55 -19.53
C SER A 25 -0.59 25.57 -18.45
N VAL A 26 -1.37 25.47 -17.36
CA VAL A 26 -1.17 24.46 -16.30
C VAL A 26 -1.13 23.05 -16.89
N ALA A 27 -2.01 22.74 -17.84
CA ALA A 27 -2.07 21.42 -18.47
C ALA A 27 -0.84 21.08 -19.32
N GLU A 28 -0.21 22.08 -19.97
CA GLU A 28 1.06 21.90 -20.68
C GLU A 28 2.19 21.60 -19.70
N PHE A 29 2.29 22.36 -18.60
CA PHE A 29 3.27 22.10 -17.55
C PHE A 29 3.13 20.71 -16.94
N LYS A 30 1.91 20.25 -16.62
CA LYS A 30 1.68 18.92 -16.03
C LYS A 30 2.12 17.77 -16.94
N LYS A 31 2.09 17.96 -18.27
CA LYS A 31 2.41 16.92 -19.25
C LYS A 31 3.89 16.89 -19.61
N ASP A 32 4.56 18.05 -19.59
CA ASP A 32 5.95 18.18 -20.00
C ASP A 32 6.87 18.49 -18.82
N LYS A 33 7.54 17.44 -18.33
CA LYS A 33 8.51 17.54 -17.22
C LYS A 33 9.68 18.45 -17.55
N LYS A 34 10.15 18.45 -18.81
CA LYS A 34 11.30 19.26 -19.21
C LYS A 34 10.94 20.74 -19.24
N LEU A 35 9.73 21.06 -19.73
CA LEU A 35 9.19 22.40 -19.67
C LEU A 35 9.07 22.89 -18.22
N MET A 36 8.57 22.04 -17.31
CA MET A 36 8.47 22.39 -15.90
C MET A 36 9.84 22.68 -15.26
N GLU A 37 10.85 21.83 -15.52
CA GLU A 37 12.21 22.02 -15.00
C GLU A 37 12.89 23.28 -15.54
N GLU A 38 12.71 23.57 -16.83
CA GLU A 38 13.26 24.78 -17.46
C GLU A 38 12.64 26.04 -16.83
N TRP A 39 11.32 26.04 -16.66
CA TRP A 39 10.64 27.16 -16.05
C TRP A 39 10.90 27.27 -14.54
N ASP A 40 11.14 26.16 -13.84
CA ASP A 40 11.50 26.18 -12.43
C ASP A 40 12.84 26.91 -12.23
N ALA A 41 13.83 26.59 -13.09
CA ALA A 41 15.11 27.28 -13.12
C ALA A 41 14.98 28.78 -13.49
N LYS A 42 14.10 29.12 -14.45
CA LYS A 42 13.84 30.51 -14.87
C LYS A 42 13.11 31.33 -13.80
N CYS A 43 12.13 30.72 -13.15
CA CYS A 43 11.32 31.37 -12.13
C CYS A 43 12.09 31.55 -10.83
N GLY A 44 12.92 30.57 -10.46
CA GLY A 44 13.55 30.53 -9.15
C GLY A 44 12.52 30.73 -8.02
N PHE A 45 12.98 31.30 -6.91
CA PHE A 45 12.11 31.54 -5.76
C PHE A 45 11.11 32.69 -5.96
N ALA A 46 11.51 33.74 -6.67
CA ALA A 46 10.79 35.02 -6.70
C ALA A 46 10.18 35.40 -8.06
N GLY A 47 10.27 34.55 -9.09
CA GLY A 47 9.70 34.84 -10.40
C GLY A 47 8.18 34.98 -10.33
N THR A 48 7.64 36.06 -10.89
CA THR A 48 6.21 36.44 -10.85
C THR A 48 5.54 36.43 -12.21
N SER A 49 6.20 35.91 -13.25
CA SER A 49 5.58 35.83 -14.58
C SER A 49 4.36 34.89 -14.54
N LYS A 50 3.43 35.09 -15.48
CA LYS A 50 2.24 34.22 -15.59
C LYS A 50 2.61 32.75 -15.74
N ASN A 51 3.73 32.46 -16.42
CA ASN A 51 4.26 31.12 -16.55
C ASN A 51 4.76 30.55 -15.22
N CYS A 52 5.39 31.36 -14.37
CA CYS A 52 5.78 30.94 -13.01
C CYS A 52 4.55 30.60 -12.16
N GLU A 53 3.49 31.39 -12.23
CA GLU A 53 2.23 31.08 -11.54
C GLU A 53 1.61 29.77 -12.04
N ASN A 54 1.50 29.60 -13.37
CA ASN A 54 0.93 28.41 -13.98
C ASN A 54 1.75 27.15 -13.68
N MET A 55 3.08 27.25 -13.67
CA MET A 55 3.98 26.17 -13.31
C MET A 55 3.83 25.77 -11.83
N ARG A 56 3.80 26.74 -10.91
CA ARG A 56 3.61 26.45 -9.47
C ARG A 56 2.25 25.81 -9.21
N LEU A 57 1.20 26.28 -9.90
CA LEU A 57 -0.12 25.66 -9.81
C LEU A 57 -0.11 24.22 -10.35
N ALA A 58 0.57 23.98 -11.48
CA ALA A 58 0.75 22.64 -12.03
C ALA A 58 1.48 21.70 -11.05
N PHE A 59 2.52 22.19 -10.37
CA PHE A 59 3.24 21.43 -9.35
C PHE A 59 2.33 21.04 -8.18
N LEU A 60 1.57 22.00 -7.64
CA LEU A 60 0.62 21.76 -6.55
C LEU A 60 -0.49 20.77 -6.93
N GLU A 61 -1.00 20.82 -8.16
CA GLU A 61 -1.97 19.85 -8.65
C GLU A 61 -1.38 18.44 -8.77
N LEU A 62 -0.18 18.31 -9.34
CA LEU A 62 0.52 17.02 -9.43
C LEU A 62 0.81 16.45 -8.05
N GLU A 63 1.25 17.28 -7.10
CA GLU A 63 1.52 16.84 -5.74
C GLU A 63 0.25 16.29 -5.07
N LYS A 64 -0.90 16.95 -5.26
CA LYS A 64 -2.19 16.45 -4.76
C LYS A 64 -2.58 15.14 -5.41
N GLU A 65 -2.41 15.00 -6.72
CA GLU A 65 -2.69 13.76 -7.45
C GLU A 65 -1.80 12.60 -6.95
N TYR A 66 -0.51 12.84 -6.74
CA TYR A 66 0.40 11.84 -6.21
C TYR A 66 0.07 11.44 -4.78
N LYS A 67 -0.30 12.41 -3.91
CA LYS A 67 -0.76 12.13 -2.55
C LYS A 67 -2.02 11.27 -2.55
N ALA A 68 -3.03 11.63 -3.35
CA ALA A 68 -4.26 10.84 -3.46
C ALA A 68 -3.99 9.42 -3.97
N GLN A 69 -3.09 9.25 -4.95
CA GLN A 69 -2.69 7.92 -5.41
C GLN A 69 -1.93 7.13 -4.35
N ALA A 70 -1.06 7.76 -3.57
CA ALA A 70 -0.32 7.12 -2.49
C ALA A 70 -1.25 6.67 -1.35
N GLU A 71 -2.20 7.52 -0.96
CA GLU A 71 -3.24 7.19 0.03
C GLU A 71 -4.13 6.03 -0.44
N GLU A 72 -4.54 6.02 -1.71
CA GLU A 72 -5.31 4.92 -2.30
C GLU A 72 -4.54 3.59 -2.30
N ARG A 73 -3.24 3.61 -2.60
CA ARG A 73 -2.37 2.42 -2.51
C ARG A 73 -2.24 1.95 -1.06
N ALA A 74 -2.00 2.88 -0.13
CA ALA A 74 -1.90 2.56 1.29
C ALA A 74 -3.19 1.92 1.82
N ARG A 75 -4.37 2.45 1.44
CA ARG A 75 -5.66 1.86 1.82
C ARG A 75 -5.82 0.44 1.29
N LYS A 76 -5.48 0.21 0.02
CA LYS A 76 -5.54 -1.13 -0.59
C LYS A 76 -4.61 -2.12 0.08
N ASP A 77 -3.42 -1.69 0.47
CA ASP A 77 -2.46 -2.56 1.12
C ASP A 77 -2.85 -2.86 2.57
N ASP A 78 -3.42 -1.90 3.30
CA ASP A 78 -4.04 -2.15 4.61
C ASP A 78 -5.21 -3.14 4.50
N GLU A 79 -6.12 -2.95 3.54
CA GLU A 79 -7.25 -3.88 3.30
C GLU A 79 -6.77 -5.31 3.04
N LYS A 80 -5.71 -5.49 2.22
CA LYS A 80 -5.10 -6.79 1.97
C LYS A 80 -4.47 -7.38 3.21
N PHE A 81 -3.74 -6.57 3.99
CA PHE A 81 -3.11 -7.01 5.22
C PHE A 81 -4.14 -7.46 6.25
N GLN A 82 -5.19 -6.67 6.47
CA GLN A 82 -6.31 -7.02 7.34
C GLN A 82 -7.00 -8.31 6.90
N LYS A 83 -7.18 -8.52 5.60
CA LYS A 83 -7.70 -9.77 5.06
C LYS A 83 -6.77 -10.95 5.38
N MET A 84 -5.47 -10.81 5.11
CA MET A 84 -4.47 -11.85 5.43
C MET A 84 -4.48 -12.23 6.91
N ILE A 85 -4.54 -11.24 7.81
CA ILE A 85 -4.60 -11.48 9.26
C ILE A 85 -5.88 -12.23 9.65
N ARG A 86 -7.03 -11.84 9.09
CA ARG A 86 -8.30 -12.54 9.33
C ARG A 86 -8.25 -13.99 8.86
N ASP A 87 -7.76 -14.23 7.64
CA ASP A 87 -7.66 -15.58 7.06
C ASP A 87 -6.68 -16.45 7.87
N SER A 88 -5.53 -15.88 8.26
CA SER A 88 -4.54 -16.55 9.11
C SER A 88 -5.11 -16.90 10.49
N LYS A 89 -5.82 -15.96 11.12
CA LYS A 89 -6.48 -16.17 12.42
C LYS A 89 -7.55 -17.26 12.33
N ALA A 90 -8.35 -17.27 11.26
CA ALA A 90 -9.36 -18.31 11.05
C ALA A 90 -8.71 -19.69 10.87
N LYS A 91 -7.63 -19.77 10.09
CA LYS A 91 -6.88 -21.02 9.90
C LYS A 91 -6.27 -21.53 11.21
N MET A 92 -5.59 -20.65 11.96
CA MET A 92 -5.00 -21.00 13.25
C MET A 92 -6.07 -21.48 14.25
N LYS A 93 -7.25 -20.85 14.26
CA LYS A 93 -8.37 -21.29 15.10
C LYS A 93 -8.83 -22.71 14.73
N ALA A 94 -8.99 -22.98 13.43
CA ALA A 94 -9.39 -24.30 12.96
C ALA A 94 -8.35 -25.39 13.29
N ASP A 95 -7.05 -25.06 13.15
CA ASP A 95 -5.96 -25.98 13.49
C ASP A 95 -5.92 -26.26 15.00
N LEU A 96 -6.15 -25.26 15.84
CA LEU A 96 -6.25 -25.41 17.30
C LEU A 96 -7.44 -26.29 17.69
N GLU A 97 -8.63 -26.04 17.14
CA GLU A 97 -9.83 -26.86 17.40
C GLU A 97 -9.60 -28.32 17.00
N LYS A 98 -8.95 -28.56 15.85
CA LYS A 98 -8.59 -29.91 15.41
C LYS A 98 -7.61 -30.59 16.38
N MET A 99 -6.56 -29.88 16.79
CA MET A 99 -5.58 -30.39 17.74
C MET A 99 -6.21 -30.69 19.11
N GLU A 100 -7.13 -29.85 19.59
CA GLU A 100 -7.87 -30.08 20.82
C GLU A 100 -8.74 -31.35 20.72
N ALA A 101 -9.46 -31.53 19.62
CA ALA A 101 -10.28 -32.71 19.38
C ALA A 101 -9.42 -34.00 19.31
N GLU A 102 -8.27 -33.94 18.63
CA GLU A 102 -7.32 -35.07 18.56
C GLU A 102 -6.73 -35.38 19.93
N ASN A 103 -6.31 -34.37 20.69
CA ASN A 103 -5.80 -34.54 22.05
C ASN A 103 -6.85 -35.11 23.01
N GLN A 104 -8.12 -34.72 22.88
CA GLN A 104 -9.21 -35.29 23.67
C GLN A 104 -9.42 -36.77 23.33
N LYS A 105 -9.45 -37.13 22.04
CA LYS A 105 -9.55 -38.54 21.61
C LYS A 105 -8.38 -39.38 22.14
N PHE A 106 -7.15 -38.87 22.00
CA PHE A 106 -5.97 -39.55 22.50
C PHE A 106 -6.02 -39.77 24.01
N ARG A 107 -6.40 -38.74 24.79
CA ARG A 107 -6.57 -38.89 26.25
C ARG A 107 -7.64 -39.91 26.62
N ALA A 108 -8.79 -39.88 25.95
CA ALA A 108 -9.87 -40.85 26.19
C ALA A 108 -9.42 -42.28 25.87
N GLU A 109 -8.67 -42.49 24.78
CA GLU A 109 -8.12 -43.80 24.43
C GLU A 109 -7.11 -44.29 25.48
N GLN A 110 -6.21 -43.42 25.93
CA GLN A 110 -5.23 -43.75 26.97
C GLN A 110 -5.92 -44.10 28.30
N GLU A 111 -6.94 -43.35 28.70
CA GLU A 111 -7.73 -43.67 29.88
C GLU A 111 -8.44 -45.02 29.75
N ALA A 112 -9.06 -45.31 28.60
CA ALA A 112 -9.72 -46.58 28.35
C ALA A 112 -8.73 -47.76 28.44
N LYS A 113 -7.53 -47.60 27.87
CA LYS A 113 -6.45 -48.60 27.96
C LYS A 113 -6.03 -48.85 29.40
N ARG A 114 -5.81 -47.79 30.20
CA ARG A 114 -5.46 -47.93 31.63
C ARG A 114 -6.55 -48.65 32.41
N ARG A 115 -7.83 -48.27 32.22
CA ARG A 115 -8.95 -48.91 32.92
C ARG A 115 -9.05 -50.40 32.56
N ALA A 116 -8.91 -50.74 31.27
CA ALA A 116 -8.92 -52.13 30.82
C ALA A 116 -7.74 -52.94 31.42
N GLU A 117 -6.57 -52.34 31.50
CA GLU A 117 -5.40 -52.97 32.12
C GLU A 117 -5.57 -53.15 33.63
N GLU A 118 -6.08 -52.14 34.34
CA GLU A 118 -6.40 -52.23 35.78
C GLU A 118 -7.45 -53.31 36.06
N GLU A 119 -8.51 -53.40 35.25
CA GLU A 119 -9.53 -54.44 35.37
C GLU A 119 -8.95 -55.83 35.12
N ARG A 120 -8.07 -55.98 34.12
CA ARG A 120 -7.38 -57.24 33.85
C ARG A 120 -6.51 -57.66 35.05
N ARG A 121 -5.71 -56.74 35.59
CA ARG A 121 -4.87 -56.97 36.78
C ARG A 121 -5.71 -57.26 38.03
N ALA A 122 -6.90 -56.67 38.17
CA ALA A 122 -7.80 -56.96 39.28
C ALA A 122 -8.41 -58.37 39.15
N LYS A 123 -8.81 -58.78 37.95
CA LYS A 123 -9.29 -60.14 37.65
C LYS A 123 -8.22 -61.20 37.87
N GLU A 124 -6.99 -60.94 37.45
CA GLU A 124 -5.82 -61.82 37.70
C GLU A 124 -5.59 -62.01 39.20
N ARG A 125 -5.48 -60.92 39.98
CA ARG A 125 -5.33 -61.00 41.45
C ARG A 125 -6.46 -61.77 42.13
N ALA A 126 -7.70 -61.52 41.74
CA ALA A 126 -8.86 -62.22 42.31
C ALA A 126 -8.88 -63.72 41.96
N ALA A 127 -8.31 -64.12 40.81
CA ALA A 127 -8.16 -65.52 40.43
C ALA A 127 -7.05 -66.21 41.24
N GLU A 128 -5.91 -65.55 41.43
CA GLU A 128 -4.80 -66.04 42.26
C GLU A 128 -5.22 -66.23 43.73
N GLU A 129 -5.93 -65.26 44.31
CA GLU A 129 -6.45 -65.36 45.68
C GLU A 129 -7.44 -66.53 45.86
N LYS A 130 -8.25 -66.84 44.84
CA LYS A 130 -9.15 -68.01 44.86
C LYS A 130 -8.40 -69.33 44.76
N GLN A 131 -7.28 -69.38 44.04
CA GLN A 131 -6.45 -70.58 43.95
C GLN A 131 -5.65 -70.84 45.22
N ASN A 132 -5.21 -69.79 45.93
CA ASN A 132 -4.43 -69.94 47.16
C ASN A 132 -5.28 -70.26 48.42
N ASN A 133 -6.60 -70.08 48.36
CA ASN A 133 -7.53 -70.32 49.47
C ASN A 133 -8.30 -71.65 49.36
N ASN A 134 -7.89 -72.55 48.46
CA ASN A 134 -8.50 -73.84 48.18
C ASN A 134 -7.45 -74.95 48.30
#